data_AF-J0QI99-F1
#
_entry.id   AF-J0QI99-F1
#
_cell.length_a   1.000
_cell.length_b   1.000
_cell.length_c   1.000
_cell.angle_alpha   90.00
_cell.angle_beta   90.00
_cell.angle_gamma   90.00
#
_symmetry.space_group_name_H-M   'P 1'
#
loop_
_entity.id
_entity.type
_entity.pdbx_description
1 polymer ?
#
loop_
_entity_poly.entity_id
_entity_poly.type
_entity_poly.pdbx_seq_one_letter_code
_entity_poly.pdbx_strand_id
1 'polypeptide(L)'
;MTRPRKYRLSVWCTFEEKESIEENAKQTGLSISTYLRTTGHLEPVKANIDYEAVKYLTKLQGDLGRVAGLLKLWLVTNNGKGGAPKDINQMMVDFRALQKQIFEKISTL
;
A
#
# COMPACT_ATOMS: atom_id res chain seq x y z
N MET A 1 -28.67 -1.24 -36.47
CA MET A 1 -27.74 -1.54 -35.36
C MET A 1 -26.36 -0.99 -35.72
N THR A 2 -26.02 0.20 -35.25
CA THR A 2 -24.71 0.85 -35.54
C THR A 2 -23.65 0.30 -34.59
N ARG A 3 -22.57 -0.28 -35.14
CA ARG A 3 -21.42 -0.73 -34.34
C ARG A 3 -20.77 0.50 -33.68
N PRO A 4 -20.81 0.65 -32.35
CA PRO A 4 -20.40 1.89 -31.68
C PRO A 4 -18.87 2.09 -31.67
N ARG A 5 -18.10 1.04 -31.99
CA ARG A 5 -16.63 1.06 -31.90
C ARG A 5 -16.02 1.29 -33.29
N LYS A 6 -15.45 2.49 -33.50
CA LYS A 6 -14.90 2.95 -34.79
C LYS A 6 -13.36 3.13 -34.81
N TYR A 7 -12.72 3.21 -33.64
CA TYR A 7 -11.28 3.51 -33.53
C TYR A 7 -10.48 2.29 -33.07
N ARG A 8 -9.27 2.11 -33.62
CA ARG A 8 -8.33 1.03 -33.27
C ARG A 8 -7.09 1.63 -32.61
N LEU A 9 -6.63 1.00 -31.53
CA LEU A 9 -5.32 1.26 -30.93
C LEU A 9 -4.32 0.24 -31.48
N SER A 10 -3.22 0.72 -32.05
CA SER A 10 -2.09 -0.10 -32.49
C SER A 10 -0.88 0.28 -31.65
N VAL A 11 -0.38 -0.68 -30.87
CA VAL A 11 0.78 -0.50 -30.00
C VAL A 11 1.91 -1.38 -30.53
N TRP A 12 3.07 -0.78 -30.74
CA TRP A 12 4.29 -1.52 -31.02
C TRP A 12 4.80 -2.12 -29.72
N CYS A 13 5.06 -3.42 -29.72
CA CYS A 13 5.58 -4.15 -28.58
C CYS A 13 6.73 -5.05 -29.02
N THR A 14 7.65 -5.28 -28.09
CA THR A 14 8.67 -6.32 -28.19
C THR A 14 8.04 -7.71 -28.01
N PHE A 15 8.77 -8.77 -28.37
CA PHE A 15 8.28 -10.15 -28.24
C PHE A 15 7.97 -10.51 -26.77
N GLU A 16 8.83 -10.11 -25.84
CA GLU A 16 8.67 -10.35 -24.40
C GLU A 16 7.44 -9.64 -23.82
N GLU A 17 7.23 -8.37 -24.20
CA GLU A 17 6.06 -7.60 -23.76
C GLU A 17 4.76 -8.25 -24.25
N LYS A 18 4.76 -8.75 -25.50
CA LYS A 18 3.61 -9.44 -26.06
C LYS A 18 3.29 -10.73 -25.28
N GLU A 19 4.30 -11.54 -24.98
CA GLU A 19 4.12 -12.78 -24.22
C GLU A 19 3.58 -12.51 -22.81
N SER A 20 4.13 -11.51 -22.12
CA SER A 20 3.65 -11.09 -20.80
C SER A 20 2.18 -10.64 -20.83
N ILE A 21 1.79 -9.85 -21.83
CA ILE A 21 0.40 -9.40 -22.00
C ILE A 21 -0.53 -10.59 -22.29
N GLU A 22 -0.08 -11.55 -23.10
CA GLU A 22 -0.86 -12.76 -23.40
C GLU A 22 -1.06 -13.65 -22.18
N GLU A 23 -0.04 -13.83 -21.35
CA GLU A 23 -0.13 -14.60 -20.12
C GLU A 23 -1.09 -13.94 -19.12
N ASN A 24 -0.96 -12.63 -18.91
CA ASN A 24 -1.85 -11.86 -18.03
C ASN A 24 -3.31 -11.88 -18.53
N ALA A 25 -3.52 -11.82 -19.85
CA ALA A 25 -4.84 -11.96 -20.44
C ALA A 25 -5.43 -13.37 -20.20
N LYS A 26 -4.61 -14.42 -20.34
CA LYS A 26 -5.03 -15.80 -20.05
C LYS A 26 -5.41 -16.00 -18.58
N GLN A 27 -4.64 -15.44 -17.64
CA GLN A 27 -4.93 -15.52 -16.20
C GLN A 27 -6.28 -14.88 -15.84
N THR A 28 -6.66 -13.82 -16.55
CA THR A 28 -7.94 -13.12 -16.34
C THR A 28 -9.11 -13.72 -17.11
N GLY A 29 -8.86 -14.70 -17.99
CA GLY A 29 -9.88 -15.28 -18.87
C GLY A 29 -10.40 -14.32 -19.95
N LEU A 30 -9.68 -13.22 -20.21
CA LEU A 30 -10.07 -12.18 -21.16
C LEU A 30 -9.25 -12.30 -22.46
N SER A 31 -9.83 -11.87 -23.58
CA SER A 31 -9.05 -11.65 -24.79
C SER A 31 -8.08 -10.49 -24.59
N ILE A 32 -6.90 -10.53 -25.22
CA ILE A 32 -5.86 -9.49 -25.13
C ILE A 32 -6.43 -8.08 -25.31
N SER A 33 -7.31 -7.89 -26.31
CA SER A 33 -7.93 -6.59 -26.60
C SER A 33 -8.94 -6.14 -25.55
N THR A 34 -9.61 -7.08 -24.88
CA THR A 34 -10.49 -6.79 -23.75
C THR A 34 -9.67 -6.51 -22.50
N TYR A 35 -8.64 -7.30 -22.25
CA TYR A 35 -7.69 -7.10 -21.17
C TYR A 35 -7.05 -5.71 -21.24
N LEU A 36 -6.41 -5.36 -22.36
CA LEU A 36 -5.78 -4.04 -22.57
C LEU A 36 -6.78 -2.88 -22.52
N ARG A 37 -8.01 -3.11 -22.93
CA ARG A 37 -9.07 -2.10 -22.85
C ARG A 37 -9.55 -1.91 -21.41
N THR A 38 -9.73 -3.00 -20.65
CA THR A 38 -10.10 -2.93 -19.23
C THR A 38 -8.97 -2.30 -18.43
N THR A 39 -7.71 -2.72 -18.65
CA THR A 39 -6.54 -2.13 -17.98
C THR A 39 -6.28 -0.69 -18.42
N GLY A 40 -6.50 -0.34 -19.67
CA GLY A 40 -6.40 1.04 -20.17
C GLY A 40 -7.56 1.96 -19.73
N HIS A 41 -8.71 1.40 -19.33
CA HIS A 41 -9.83 2.16 -18.75
C HIS A 41 -9.82 2.21 -17.23
N LEU A 42 -9.03 1.35 -16.56
CA LEU A 42 -8.70 1.51 -15.15
C LEU A 42 -7.82 2.78 -15.04
N GLU A 43 -8.44 3.93 -14.87
CA GLU A 43 -7.79 5.16 -14.39
C GLU A 43 -6.89 4.88 -13.17
N PRO A 44 -5.88 5.72 -12.94
CA PRO A 44 -4.72 5.97 -13.78
C PRO A 44 -3.70 4.83 -13.64
N VAL A 45 -2.65 4.82 -14.46
CA VAL A 45 -1.39 4.17 -14.09
C VAL A 45 -0.94 4.85 -12.80
N LYS A 46 -1.34 4.31 -11.64
CA LYS A 46 -0.74 4.65 -10.36
C LYS A 46 0.71 4.25 -10.51
N ALA A 47 1.54 5.21 -10.92
CA ALA A 47 2.99 5.09 -10.88
C ALA A 47 3.29 4.49 -9.51
N ASN A 48 3.86 3.29 -9.53
CA ASN A 48 4.19 2.44 -8.38
C ASN A 48 4.01 3.21 -7.08
N ILE A 49 2.91 2.97 -6.35
CA ILE A 49 2.92 3.24 -4.91
C ILE A 49 4.17 2.51 -4.45
N ASP A 50 5.21 3.27 -4.10
CA ASP A 50 6.57 2.76 -3.93
C ASP A 50 6.48 1.63 -2.91
N TYR A 51 6.46 0.39 -3.41
CA TYR A 51 6.27 -0.78 -2.57
C TYR A 51 7.42 -0.85 -1.55
N GLU A 52 8.59 -0.37 -1.98
CA GLU A 52 9.75 -0.03 -1.16
C GLU A 52 9.41 0.96 -0.03
N ALA A 53 8.77 2.10 -0.33
CA ALA A 53 8.39 3.09 0.69
C ALA A 53 7.35 2.54 1.67
N VAL A 54 6.36 1.78 1.20
CA VAL A 54 5.36 1.13 2.06
C VAL A 54 6.03 0.05 2.94
N LYS A 55 6.95 -0.74 2.39
CA LYS A 55 7.72 -1.75 3.12
C LYS A 55 8.65 -1.12 4.15
N TYR A 56 9.27 0.01 3.82
CA TYR A 56 10.12 0.75 4.74
C TYR A 56 9.30 1.34 5.89
N LEU A 57 8.15 1.95 5.59
CA LEU A 57 7.25 2.52 6.60
C LEU A 57 6.63 1.44 7.52
N THR A 58 6.26 0.28 6.98
CA THR A 58 5.78 -0.84 7.81
C THR A 58 6.87 -1.39 8.73
N LYS A 59 8.13 -1.45 8.27
CA LYS A 59 9.26 -1.82 9.12
C LYS A 59 9.49 -0.81 10.25
N LEU A 60 9.46 0.49 9.94
CA LEU A 60 9.56 1.56 10.94
C LEU A 60 8.45 1.47 12.00
N GLN A 61 7.21 1.16 11.59
CA GLN A 61 6.12 0.94 12.54
C GLN A 61 6.36 -0.26 13.45
N GLY A 62 6.93 -1.35 12.94
CA GLY A 62 7.31 -2.51 13.73
C GLY A 62 8.37 -2.17 14.79
N ASP A 63 9.38 -1.40 14.41
CA ASP A 63 10.45 -0.96 15.33
C ASP A 63 9.90 -0.03 16.42
N LEU A 64 9.01 0.89 16.06
CA LEU A 64 8.30 1.76 17.01
C LEU A 64 7.41 0.96 17.99
N GLY A 65 6.76 -0.10 17.52
CA GLY A 65 6.00 -1.02 18.37
C GLY A 65 6.88 -1.71 19.42
N ARG A 66 8.12 -2.09 19.05
CA ARG A 66 9.09 -2.66 20.01
C ARG A 66 9.57 -1.63 21.03
N VAL A 67 9.87 -0.40 20.60
CA VAL A 67 10.26 0.70 21.50
C VAL A 67 9.16 0.99 22.52
N ALA A 68 7.90 1.05 22.10
CA ALA A 68 6.77 1.21 23.00
C ALA A 68 6.64 0.06 24.01
N GLY A 69 6.88 -1.18 23.56
CA GLY A 69 6.89 -2.36 24.45
C GLY A 69 8.00 -2.30 25.49
N LEU A 70 9.20 -1.88 25.10
CA LEU A 70 10.33 -1.68 26.00
C LEU A 70 10.09 -0.55 27.00
N LEU A 71 9.48 0.55 26.55
CA LEU A 71 9.10 1.65 27.44
C LEU A 71 8.08 1.18 28.48
N LYS A 72 7.07 0.42 28.06
CA LYS A 72 6.08 -0.15 28.98
C LYS A 72 6.74 -1.11 29.98
N LEU A 73 7.65 -1.97 29.52
CA LEU A 73 8.40 -2.87 30.38
C LEU A 73 9.26 -2.10 31.39
N TRP A 74 9.99 -1.09 30.93
CA TRP A 74 10.84 -0.26 31.79
C TRP A 74 10.05 0.44 32.91
N LEU A 75 8.84 0.91 32.62
CA LEU A 75 7.95 1.53 33.61
C LEU A 75 7.44 0.55 34.66
N VAL A 76 7.15 -0.69 34.24
CA VAL A 76 6.78 -1.78 35.14
C VAL A 76 7.97 -2.18 36.02
N THR A 77 9.16 -2.31 35.44
CA THR A 77 10.36 -2.75 36.18
C THR A 77 10.88 -1.68 37.14
N ASN A 78 10.71 -0.39 36.85
CA ASN A 78 11.20 0.72 37.67
C ASN A 78 10.15 1.37 38.58
N ASN A 79 8.99 0.73 38.80
CA ASN A 79 7.90 1.25 39.64
C ASN A 79 7.52 2.71 39.30
N GLY A 80 7.48 3.06 38.01
CA GLY A 80 7.11 4.41 37.57
C GLY A 80 8.11 5.52 37.90
N LYS A 81 9.36 5.20 38.27
CA LYS A 81 10.42 6.22 38.43
C LYS A 81 10.83 6.76 37.05
N GLY A 82 10.22 7.87 36.64
CA GLY A 82 10.49 8.55 35.36
C GLY A 82 9.35 9.40 34.80
N GLY A 83 8.14 9.29 35.35
CA GLY A 83 6.98 10.10 34.98
C GLY A 83 5.67 9.52 35.54
N ALA A 84 4.63 10.33 35.70
CA ALA A 84 3.36 9.84 36.22
C ALA A 84 2.78 8.78 35.24
N PRO A 85 2.35 7.60 35.73
CA PRO A 85 1.85 6.51 34.87
C PRO A 85 0.72 6.94 33.93
N LYS A 86 -0.02 7.99 34.29
CA LYS A 86 -1.13 8.55 33.50
C LYS A 86 -0.64 9.30 32.26
N ASP A 87 0.43 10.08 32.37
CA ASP A 87 0.98 10.87 31.25
C ASP A 87 1.57 9.95 30.18
N ILE A 88 2.19 8.85 30.60
CA ILE A 88 2.81 7.90 29.68
C ILE A 88 1.74 7.04 28.98
N ASN A 89 0.67 6.66 29.69
CA ASN A 89 -0.46 5.99 29.06
C ASN A 89 -1.16 6.91 28.04
N GLN A 90 -1.31 8.20 28.34
CA GLN A 90 -1.88 9.16 27.40
C GLN A 90 -0.99 9.34 26.17
N MET A 91 0.32 9.52 26.36
CA MET A 91 1.28 9.59 25.27
C MET A 91 1.25 8.34 24.38
N MET A 92 1.07 7.15 24.97
CA MET A 92 0.90 5.89 24.23
C MET A 92 -0.41 5.82 23.43
N VAL A 93 -1.48 6.43 23.91
CA VAL A 93 -2.77 6.53 23.18
C VAL A 93 -2.63 7.47 22.00
N ASP A 94 -2.05 8.66 22.22
CA ASP A 94 -1.83 9.66 21.16
C ASP A 94 -0.88 9.12 20.08
N PHE A 95 0.13 8.36 20.50
CA PHE A 95 1.07 7.69 19.60
C PHE A 95 0.36 6.67 18.67
N ARG A 96 -0.56 5.86 19.22
CA ARG A 96 -1.37 4.91 18.44
C ARG A 96 -2.34 5.62 17.49
N ALA A 97 -2.88 6.77 17.90
CA ALA A 97 -3.76 7.57 17.06
C ALA A 97 -3.01 8.15 15.84
N LEU A 98 -1.78 8.65 16.04
CA LEU A 98 -0.92 9.11 14.95
C LEU A 98 -0.52 7.97 13.99
N GLN A 99 -0.22 6.78 14.52
CA GLN A 99 0.05 5.59 13.68
C GLN A 99 -1.14 5.25 12.79
N LYS A 100 -2.36 5.33 13.32
CA LYS A 100 -3.59 5.05 12.58
C LYS A 100 -3.81 6.07 11.46
N GLN A 101 -3.59 7.36 11.72
CA GLN A 101 -3.71 8.41 10.70
C GLN A 101 -2.71 8.24 9.54
N ILE A 102 -1.48 7.83 9.84
CA ILE A 102 -0.47 7.53 8.82
C ILE A 102 -0.93 6.37 7.94
N PHE A 103 -1.46 5.30 8.55
CA PHE A 103 -1.96 4.14 7.82
C PHE A 103 -3.16 4.47 6.93
N GLU A 104 -4.12 5.24 7.44
CA GLU A 104 -5.28 5.70 6.69
C GLU A 104 -4.87 6.56 5.48
N LYS A 105 -3.94 7.50 5.66
CA LYS A 105 -3.44 8.35 4.55
C LYS A 105 -2.72 7.55 3.47
N ILE A 106 -1.96 6.53 3.84
CA ILE A 106 -1.25 5.66 2.88
C ILE A 106 -2.24 4.76 2.12
N SER A 107 -3.29 4.26 2.79
CA SER A 107 -4.31 3.42 2.15
C SER A 107 -5.21 4.19 1.18
N THR A 108 -5.28 5.52 1.30
CA THR A 108 -6.04 6.40 0.39
C THR A 108 -5.25 6.90 -0.82
N LEU A 109 -3.93 6.67 -0.88
CA LEU A 109 -3.07 6.98 -2.04
C LEU A 109 -3.17 5.88 -3.11
#